data_AF-A0A9P0K9M9-F1
#
_entry.id   AF-A0A9P0K9M9-F1
#
_cell.length_a   1.000
_cell.length_b   1.000
_cell.length_c   1.000
_cell.angle_alpha   90.00
_cell.angle_beta   90.00
_cell.angle_gamma   90.00
#
_symmetry.space_group_name_H-M   'P 1'
#
loop_
_entity.id
_entity.type
_entity.pdbx_description
1 polymer ?
#
loop_
_entity_poly.entity_id
_entity_poly.type
_entity_poly.pdbx_seq_one_letter_code
_entity_poly.pdbx_strand_id
1 'polypeptide(L)' 'MPAKILSRRTNLTLRTPESISVARMKGFNRREVNHFYENLVTVIEKNSIEASRLYNMDETGISTSNKPPKVISVKGKNK' A
#
# COMPACT_ATOMS: atom_id res chain seq x y z
N MET A 1 -28.53 -11.40 4.98
CA MET A 1 -28.67 -12.05 6.31
C MET A 1 -27.69 -13.22 6.59
N PRO A 2 -26.38 -13.21 6.21
CA PRO A 2 -25.44 -14.28 6.64
C PRO A 2 -24.60 -13.95 7.89
N ALA A 3 -24.36 -12.67 8.20
CA ALA A 3 -23.40 -12.27 9.24
C ALA A 3 -23.80 -12.65 10.68
N LYS A 4 -25.10 -12.75 10.97
CA LYS A 4 -25.65 -12.96 12.33
C LYS A 4 -25.48 -14.40 12.83
N ILE A 5 -25.29 -15.37 11.91
CA ILE A 5 -25.12 -16.79 12.23
C ILE A 5 -23.65 -17.11 12.55
N LEU A 6 -22.71 -16.55 11.78
CA LEU A 6 -21.26 -16.74 11.96
C LEU A 6 -20.79 -16.31 13.36
N SER A 7 -21.26 -15.17 13.87
CA SER A 7 -20.75 -14.61 15.14
C SER A 7 -21.22 -15.35 16.41
N ARG A 8 -22.25 -16.18 16.33
CA ARG A 8 -22.93 -16.77 17.50
C ARG A 8 -22.56 -18.24 17.76
N ARG A 9 -22.10 -18.97 16.75
CA ARG A 9 -21.81 -20.42 16.85
C ARG A 9 -20.42 -20.83 16.34
N THR A 10 -19.64 -19.89 15.81
CA THR A 10 -18.29 -20.17 15.30
C THR A 10 -17.30 -19.12 15.81
N ASN A 11 -16.04 -19.50 16.02
CA ASN A 11 -14.96 -18.55 16.34
C ASN A 11 -14.54 -17.72 15.10
N LEU A 12 -15.48 -17.42 14.20
CA LEU A 12 -15.24 -16.75 12.93
C LEU A 12 -15.87 -15.35 12.95
N THR A 13 -15.22 -14.43 12.25
CA THR A 13 -15.63 -13.03 12.10
C THR A 13 -15.50 -12.62 10.64
N LEU A 14 -16.42 -11.79 10.16
CA LEU A 14 -16.33 -11.16 8.85
C LEU A 14 -15.57 -9.84 9.00
N ARG A 15 -14.46 -9.68 8.30
CA ARG A 15 -13.58 -8.50 8.40
C ARG A 15 -13.31 -7.89 7.04
N THR A 16 -13.06 -6.59 7.02
CA THR A 16 -12.56 -5.89 5.84
C THR A 16 -11.04 -5.72 6.00
N PRO A 17 -10.21 -6.22 5.06
CA PRO A 17 -8.78 -5.98 5.06
C PRO A 17 -8.45 -4.48 5.00
N GLU A 18 -7.23 -4.12 5.38
CA GLU A 18 -6.71 -2.78 5.10
C GLU A 18 -6.62 -2.58 3.59
N SER A 19 -7.05 -1.41 3.14
CA SER A 19 -6.97 -1.05 1.72
C SER A 19 -5.53 -0.78 1.34
N ILE A 20 -4.98 -1.65 0.48
CA ILE A 20 -3.66 -1.46 -0.12
C ILE A 20 -3.73 -1.92 -1.57
N SER A 21 -3.28 -1.08 -2.50
CA SER A 21 -3.15 -1.54 -3.89
C SER A 21 -2.02 -2.55 -4.01
N VAL A 22 -2.26 -3.54 -4.87
CA VAL A 22 -1.21 -4.46 -5.33
C VAL A 22 -0.05 -3.68 -5.96
N ALA A 23 -0.35 -2.59 -6.67
CA ALA A 23 0.66 -1.69 -7.23
C ALA A 23 1.55 -1.07 -6.14
N ARG A 24 0.96 -0.57 -5.04
CA ARG A 24 1.74 -0.05 -3.90
C ARG A 24 2.62 -1.13 -3.28
N MET A 25 2.09 -2.33 -3.05
CA MET A 25 2.87 -3.43 -2.50
C MET A 25 4.04 -3.84 -3.42
N LYS A 26 3.80 -3.84 -4.73
CA LYS A 26 4.82 -4.15 -5.73
C LYS A 26 5.85 -3.02 -5.88
N GLY A 27 5.46 -1.76 -5.78
CA GLY A 27 6.35 -0.61 -5.99
C GLY A 27 7.12 -0.16 -4.74
N PHE A 28 6.59 -0.41 -3.54
CA PHE A 28 7.22 -0.02 -2.27
C PHE A 28 7.89 -1.21 -1.59
N ASN A 29 8.86 -1.81 -2.26
CA ASN A 29 9.75 -2.81 -1.67
C ASN A 29 11.22 -2.38 -1.84
N ARG A 30 12.12 -2.99 -1.05
CA ARG A 30 13.55 -2.62 -1.03
C ARG A 30 14.18 -2.54 -2.42
N ARG A 31 13.88 -3.50 -3.30
CA ARG A 31 14.47 -3.55 -4.64
C ARG A 31 13.99 -2.37 -5.49
N GLU A 32 12.69 -2.15 -5.55
CA GLU A 32 12.11 -1.08 -6.38
C GLU A 32 12.45 0.31 -5.84
N VAL A 33 12.51 0.48 -4.51
CA VAL A 33 12.93 1.73 -3.88
C VAL A 33 14.40 2.03 -4.19
N ASN A 34 15.28 1.03 -4.09
CA ASN A 34 16.69 1.21 -4.46
C ASN A 34 16.83 1.60 -5.93
N HIS A 35 16.14 0.88 -6.82
CA HIS A 35 16.16 1.16 -8.26
C HIS A 35 15.62 2.57 -8.58
N PHE A 36 14.61 3.05 -7.86
CA PHE A 36 14.14 4.42 -7.98
C PHE A 36 15.25 5.44 -7.65
N TYR A 37 15.96 5.28 -6.54
CA TYR A 37 17.02 6.20 -6.15
C TYR A 37 18.26 6.12 -7.05
N GLU A 38 18.62 4.93 -7.53
CA GLU A 38 19.69 4.76 -8.53
C GLU A 38 19.39 5.54 -9.82
N ASN A 39 18.15 5.43 -10.32
CA ASN A 39 17.70 6.18 -11.49
C ASN A 39 17.67 7.70 -11.21
N LEU A 40 17.22 8.11 -10.03
CA LEU A 40 17.19 9.51 -9.63
C LEU A 40 18.60 10.12 -9.63
N VAL A 41 19.57 9.45 -9.00
CA VAL A 41 20.98 9.89 -8.97
C VAL A 41 21.54 9.99 -10.39
N THR A 42 21.31 8.97 -11.22
CA THR A 42 21.77 8.95 -12.62
C THR A 42 21.25 10.16 -13.41
N VAL A 43 19.97 10.51 -13.23
CA VAL A 43 19.35 11.66 -13.92
C VAL A 43 19.89 12.98 -13.39
N ILE A 44 20.07 13.11 -12.07
CA ILE A 44 20.63 14.31 -11.45
C ILE A 44 22.05 14.57 -11.97
N GLU A 45 22.90 13.54 -11.96
CA GLU A 45 24.29 13.64 -12.42
C GLU A 45 24.37 13.94 -13.91
N LYS A 46 23.59 13.24 -14.75
CA LYS A 46 23.60 13.43 -16.20
C LYS A 46 23.22 14.84 -16.63
N ASN A 47 22.34 15.51 -15.87
CA ASN A 47 21.83 16.83 -16.22
C ASN A 47 22.36 17.94 -15.31
N SER A 48 23.30 17.62 -14.41
CA SER A 48 23.85 18.56 -13.41
C SER A 48 22.75 19.33 -12.67
N ILE A 49 21.72 18.63 -12.21
CA ILE A 49 20.56 19.25 -11.54
C ILE A 49 20.98 19.71 -10.15
N GLU A 50 20.87 21.02 -9.88
CA GLU A 50 21.10 21.56 -8.56
C GLU A 50 19.98 21.18 -7.58
N ALA A 51 20.34 21.00 -6.31
CA ALA A 51 19.40 20.72 -5.23
C ALA A 51 18.31 21.81 -5.08
N SER A 52 18.63 23.06 -5.44
CA SER A 52 17.71 24.20 -5.48
C SER A 52 16.52 24.00 -6.45
N ARG A 53 16.65 23.05 -7.39
CA ARG A 53 15.65 22.75 -8.43
C ARG A 53 14.93 21.42 -8.19
N LEU A 54 15.19 20.76 -7.05
CA LEU A 54 14.53 19.52 -6.67
C LEU A 54 13.32 19.86 -5.78
N TYR A 55 12.12 19.48 -6.23
CA TYR A 55 10.88 19.69 -5.50
C TYR A 55 10.24 18.35 -5.18
N ASN A 56 9.77 18.19 -3.94
CA ASN A 56 8.93 17.05 -3.58
C ASN A 56 7.55 17.22 -4.23
N MET A 57 7.03 16.15 -4.81
CA MET A 57 5.69 16.07 -5.40
C MET A 57 4.74 15.30 -4.47
N ASP A 58 4.76 15.60 -3.17
CA ASP A 58 4.01 14.90 -2.14
C ASP A 58 2.52 15.27 -2.08
N GLU A 59 2.10 16.35 -2.76
CA GLU A 59 0.72 16.85 -2.73
C GLU A 59 -0.21 16.30 -3.83
N THR A 60 0.20 15.30 -4.61
CA THR A 60 -0.74 14.64 -5.53
C THR A 60 -1.66 13.72 -4.71
N GLY A 61 -2.88 14.21 -4.42
CA GLY A 61 -3.97 13.49 -3.71
C GLY A 61 -4.51 12.24 -4.42
N ILE A 62 -3.67 11.51 -5.16
CA ILE A 62 -3.98 10.28 -5.86
C ILE A 62 -4.04 9.15 -4.84
N SER A 63 -5.25 8.81 -4.40
CA SER A 63 -5.46 7.63 -3.57
C SER A 63 -5.33 6.37 -4.42
N THR A 64 -4.25 5.61 -4.22
CA THR A 64 -4.07 4.28 -4.82
C THR A 64 -4.71 3.16 -3.97
N SER A 65 -5.69 3.49 -3.12
CA SER A 65 -6.31 2.54 -2.19
C SER A 65 -7.47 1.78 -2.89
N ASN A 66 -7.47 0.44 -2.87
CA ASN A 66 -8.57 -0.38 -3.40
C ASN A 66 -9.71 -0.55 -2.38
N LYS A 67 -10.90 -0.99 -2.78
CA LYS A 67 -11.94 -1.41 -1.80
C LYS A 67 -11.87 -2.93 -1.64
N PRO A 68 -11.15 -3.46 -0.62
CA PRO A 68 -11.00 -4.90 -0.50
C PRO A 68 -12.33 -5.56 -0.11
N PRO A 69 -12.62 -6.76 -0.64
CA PRO A 69 -13.80 -7.51 -0.27
C PRO A 69 -13.71 -7.99 1.19
N LYS A 70 -14.86 -8.24 1.82
CA LYS A 70 -14.90 -8.80 3.16
C LYS A 70 -14.42 -10.25 3.15
N VAL A 71 -13.60 -10.63 4.12
CA VAL A 71 -13.04 -11.97 4.29
C VAL A 71 -13.46 -12.57 5.64
N ILE A 72 -13.59 -13.89 5.72
CA ILE A 72 -13.87 -14.60 6.96
C ILE A 72 -12.54 -14.94 7.64
N SER A 73 -12.39 -14.60 8.92
CA SER A 73 -11.19 -14.90 9.71
C SER A 73 -11.52 -15.32 11.14
N VAL A 74 -10.59 -16.01 11.80
CA VAL A 74 -10.72 -16.40 13.21
C VAL A 74 -10.77 -15.16 14.12
N LYS A 75 -11.69 -15.16 15.08
CA LYS A 75 -11.86 -14.12 16.10
C LYS A 75 -10.58 -14.02 16.94
N GLY A 76 -10.14 -12.80 17.28
CA GLY A 76 -8.94 -12.58 18.11
C GLY A 76 -7.59 -12.77 17.42
N LYS A 77 -7.52 -13.33 16.21
CA LYS A 77 -6.28 -13.34 15.42
C LYS A 77 -6.00 -11.93 14.91
N ASN A 78 -4.91 -11.31 15.38
CA ASN A 78 -4.46 -9.99 14.92
C ASN A 78 -3.97 -10.07 13.46
N LYS A 79 -3.90 -8.90 12.80
CA LYS A 79 -3.28 -8.76 11.47
C LYS A 79 -1.81 -9.17 11.51
#